data_AF-A0A7S9WSZ4-F1
#
_entry.id   AF-A0A7S9WSZ4-F1
#
_cell.length_a   1.000
_cell.length_b   1.000
_cell.length_c   1.000
_cell.angle_alpha   90.00
_cell.angle_beta   90.00
_cell.angle_gamma   90.00
#
_symmetry.space_group_name_H-M   'P 1'
#
loop_
_entity.id
_entity.type
_entity.pdbx_description
1 polymer ?
#
loop_
_entity_poly.entity_id
_entity_poly.type
_entity_poly.pdbx_seq_one_letter_code
_entity_poly.pdbx_strand_id
1 'polypeptide(L)'
;MAKTAYLSLLIGGLAVLCFSGCARAGLNTPLHNTSGVKYDNAYALCKNGQNDKTIEAKINELLEKNMKKGNDLEIYCEVTEYVEGNRALRYFVGFGAGRGKSMTLVKLVDTNTKQQVADFKVEGGLTMGAFGGDSQGMLNKTGETIFKQVKDNFLK
;
A
#
# COMPACT_ATOMS: atom_id res chain seq x y z
N MET A 1 -38.23 7.84 55.15
CA MET A 1 -38.30 8.99 54.22
C MET A 1 -36.90 9.61 54.12
N ALA A 2 -36.55 10.10 52.93
CA ALA A 2 -35.30 10.76 52.50
C ALA A 2 -34.13 9.81 52.16
N LYS A 3 -33.31 9.98 51.11
CA LYS A 3 -33.38 10.70 49.80
C LYS A 3 -32.08 10.28 49.04
N THR A 4 -32.22 9.87 47.77
CA THR A 4 -31.31 10.07 46.61
C THR A 4 -29.77 10.16 46.73
N ALA A 5 -29.12 9.26 45.96
CA ALA A 5 -28.17 9.51 44.85
C ALA A 5 -26.65 9.76 45.06
N TYR A 6 -25.91 9.32 44.02
CA TYR A 6 -24.48 9.53 43.67
C TYR A 6 -23.50 8.61 44.42
N LEU A 7 -22.42 8.06 43.85
CA LEU A 7 -21.64 8.47 42.69
C LEU A 7 -20.79 7.29 42.21
N SER A 8 -20.96 6.89 40.96
CA SER A 8 -20.05 6.05 40.20
C SER A 8 -18.70 6.76 40.01
N LEU A 9 -17.58 6.20 40.47
CA LEU A 9 -16.25 6.66 40.07
C LEU A 9 -15.18 5.58 40.24
N LEU A 10 -14.26 5.55 39.26
CA LEU A 10 -12.99 4.81 39.20
C LEU A 10 -12.98 3.44 38.50
N ILE A 11 -13.52 3.40 37.27
CA ILE A 11 -12.84 2.70 36.16
C ILE A 11 -11.95 3.77 35.50
N GLY A 12 -10.76 3.99 36.05
CA GLY A 12 -9.80 4.96 35.54
C GLY A 12 -8.43 4.31 35.47
N GLY A 13 -7.95 4.03 34.25
CA GLY A 13 -6.61 3.46 34.12
C GLY A 13 -6.26 2.91 32.76
N LEU A 14 -6.34 3.75 31.72
CA LEU A 14 -5.38 3.74 30.62
C LEU A 14 -5.35 2.50 29.69
N ALA A 15 -6.46 2.24 29.00
CA ALA A 15 -6.35 1.67 27.66
C ALA A 15 -5.76 2.75 26.72
N VAL A 16 -4.43 2.91 26.73
CA VAL A 16 -3.71 3.55 25.62
C VAL A 16 -3.94 2.65 24.42
N LEU A 17 -5.05 2.87 23.73
CA LEU A 17 -5.26 2.33 22.41
C LEU A 17 -4.18 2.95 21.53
N CYS A 18 -3.10 2.20 21.35
CA CYS A 18 -2.10 2.41 20.32
C CYS A 18 -2.79 2.31 18.96
N PHE A 19 -3.55 3.35 18.59
CA PHE A 19 -4.07 3.55 17.25
C PHE A 19 -2.91 3.98 16.37
N SER A 20 -1.99 3.04 16.09
CA SER A 20 -1.05 3.18 15.00
C SER A 20 -1.89 3.34 13.72
N GLY A 21 -1.88 4.54 13.16
CA GLY A 21 -2.55 4.79 11.87
C GLY A 21 -1.85 3.96 10.80
N CYS A 22 -2.49 2.88 10.35
CA CYS A 22 -1.92 2.04 9.32
C CYS A 22 -2.09 2.71 7.96
N ALA A 23 -1.00 2.81 7.20
CA ALA A 23 -1.10 2.96 5.76
C ALA A 23 -1.83 1.74 5.16
N ARG A 24 -2.71 1.99 4.20
CA ARG A 24 -3.44 0.93 3.48
C ARG A 24 -3.19 1.10 1.99
N ALA A 25 -3.06 -0.02 1.29
CA ALA A 25 -3.06 -0.05 -0.16
C ALA A 25 -3.94 -1.23 -0.62
N GLY A 26 -4.65 -1.04 -1.72
CA GLY A 26 -5.61 -2.01 -2.26
C GLY A 26 -5.81 -1.84 -3.76
N LEU A 27 -6.42 -2.84 -4.39
CA LEU A 27 -6.70 -2.78 -5.83
C LEU A 27 -7.97 -1.97 -6.08
N ASN A 28 -7.91 -1.13 -7.12
CA ASN A 28 -9.09 -0.44 -7.63
C ASN A 28 -9.69 -1.12 -8.87
N THR A 29 -9.01 -2.11 -9.43
CA THR A 29 -9.49 -2.90 -10.58
C THR A 29 -9.28 -4.39 -10.30
N PRO A 30 -10.20 -5.28 -10.71
CA PRO A 30 -9.98 -6.71 -10.63
C PRO A 30 -8.74 -7.09 -11.45
N LEU A 31 -7.91 -7.98 -10.89
CA LEU A 31 -6.69 -8.45 -11.52
C LEU A 31 -7.04 -9.61 -12.46
N HIS A 32 -6.97 -9.38 -13.76
CA HIS A 32 -7.19 -10.41 -14.76
C HIS A 32 -5.84 -10.94 -15.26
N ASN A 33 -5.50 -12.18 -14.89
CA ASN A 33 -4.43 -12.94 -15.56
C ASN A 33 -5.03 -13.58 -16.82
N THR A 34 -4.91 -12.91 -17.95
CA THR A 34 -5.48 -13.35 -19.23
C THR A 34 -4.70 -14.50 -19.88
N SER A 35 -3.43 -14.70 -19.51
CA SER A 35 -2.58 -15.76 -20.08
C SER A 35 -2.67 -17.07 -19.30
N GLY A 36 -3.01 -17.02 -18.01
CA GLY A 36 -2.97 -18.16 -17.09
C GLY A 36 -1.55 -18.68 -16.82
N VAL A 37 -0.53 -18.02 -17.35
CA VAL A 37 0.87 -18.41 -17.22
C VAL A 37 1.40 -17.97 -15.86
N LYS A 38 2.18 -18.85 -15.24
CA LYS A 38 2.91 -18.59 -14.00
C LYS A 38 4.42 -18.54 -14.28
N TYR A 39 5.08 -17.56 -13.70
CA TYR A 39 6.48 -17.23 -13.89
C TYR A 39 7.32 -17.69 -12.69
N ASP A 40 8.57 -18.07 -12.91
CA ASP A 40 9.44 -18.51 -11.83
C ASP A 40 9.96 -17.32 -11.01
N ASN A 41 10.19 -16.19 -11.68
CA ASN A 41 10.76 -15.00 -11.10
C ASN A 41 10.25 -13.71 -11.77
N ALA A 42 10.51 -12.57 -11.15
CA ALA A 42 10.15 -11.25 -11.67
C ALA A 42 11.16 -10.19 -11.23
N TYR A 43 11.07 -9.01 -11.84
CA TYR A 43 11.74 -7.79 -11.38
C TYR A 43 10.82 -6.59 -11.58
N ALA A 44 10.99 -5.55 -10.75
CA ALA A 44 10.33 -4.28 -10.95
C ALA A 44 11.24 -3.28 -11.64
N LEU A 45 10.69 -2.60 -12.65
CA LEU A 45 11.30 -1.47 -13.33
C LEU A 45 10.21 -0.40 -13.51
N CYS A 46 10.15 0.51 -12.56
CA CYS A 46 9.16 1.58 -12.54
C CYS A 46 9.73 2.85 -13.21
N LYS A 47 8.86 3.84 -13.39
CA LYS A 47 9.23 5.14 -13.95
C LYS A 47 10.29 5.84 -13.06
N ASN A 48 10.91 6.90 -13.57
CA ASN A 48 12.03 7.58 -12.90
C ASN A 48 11.62 8.62 -11.83
N GLY A 49 10.36 8.69 -11.41
CA GLY A 49 9.95 9.57 -10.32
C GLY A 49 10.44 9.07 -8.95
N GLN A 50 10.65 9.97 -8.00
CA GLN A 50 11.10 9.62 -6.65
C GLN A 50 10.15 8.62 -5.95
N ASN A 51 8.85 8.82 -6.12
CA ASN A 51 7.82 7.95 -5.57
C ASN A 51 7.81 6.57 -6.26
N ASP A 52 7.99 6.55 -7.58
CA ASP A 52 8.11 5.32 -8.37
C ASP A 52 9.31 4.49 -7.90
N LYS A 53 10.46 5.14 -7.68
CA LYS A 53 11.68 4.46 -7.19
C LYS A 53 11.55 3.92 -5.78
N THR A 54 10.73 4.55 -4.94
CA THR A 54 10.41 4.02 -3.61
C THR A 54 9.61 2.71 -3.74
N ILE A 55 8.61 2.68 -4.62
CA ILE A 55 7.80 1.48 -4.89
C ILE A 55 8.66 0.39 -5.54
N GLU A 56 9.46 0.73 -6.55
CA GLU A 56 10.38 -0.17 -7.25
C GLU A 56 11.35 -0.84 -6.29
N ALA A 57 12.02 -0.06 -5.44
CA ALA A 57 12.95 -0.55 -4.44
C ALA A 57 12.24 -1.53 -3.50
N LYS A 58 11.03 -1.21 -3.05
CA LYS A 58 10.28 -2.08 -2.14
C LYS A 58 9.87 -3.40 -2.79
N ILE A 59 9.42 -3.38 -4.04
CA ILE A 59 9.05 -4.61 -4.77
C ILE A 59 10.28 -5.49 -4.98
N ASN A 60 11.39 -4.91 -5.45
CA ASN A 60 12.63 -5.65 -5.70
C ASN A 60 13.24 -6.22 -4.40
N GLU A 61 13.19 -5.48 -3.29
CA GLU A 61 13.59 -5.97 -1.96
C GLU A 61 12.78 -7.23 -1.57
N LEU A 62 11.47 -7.22 -1.78
CA LEU A 62 10.60 -8.35 -1.45
C LEU A 62 10.79 -9.54 -2.38
N LEU A 63 11.02 -9.31 -3.67
CA LEU A 63 11.37 -10.36 -4.63
C LEU A 63 12.68 -11.04 -4.26
N GLU A 64 13.71 -10.28 -3.88
CA GLU A 64 14.99 -10.82 -3.40
C GLU A 64 14.80 -11.66 -2.14
N LYS A 65 14.10 -11.11 -1.13
CA LYS A 65 13.83 -11.80 0.14
C LYS A 65 13.08 -13.13 -0.03
N ASN A 66 12.26 -13.26 -1.08
CA ASN A 66 11.49 -14.46 -1.35
C ASN A 66 12.15 -15.36 -2.41
N MET A 67 13.40 -15.07 -2.82
CA MET A 67 14.12 -15.80 -3.88
C MET A 67 13.34 -15.86 -5.21
N LYS A 68 12.60 -14.79 -5.49
CA LYS A 68 11.76 -14.62 -6.69
C LYS A 68 12.28 -13.51 -7.63
N LYS A 69 13.44 -12.92 -7.35
CA LYS A 69 14.04 -11.93 -8.26
C LYS A 69 14.67 -12.63 -9.47
N GLY A 70 14.33 -12.16 -10.66
CA GLY A 70 14.86 -12.65 -11.93
C GLY A 70 14.21 -11.91 -13.11
N ASN A 71 14.38 -12.41 -14.33
CA ASN A 71 14.07 -11.68 -15.55
C ASN A 71 12.91 -12.28 -16.38
N ASP A 72 12.04 -13.14 -15.84
CA ASP A 72 10.96 -13.77 -16.63
C ASP A 72 9.73 -12.84 -16.79
N LEU A 73 9.44 -12.06 -15.74
CA LEU A 73 8.31 -11.14 -15.70
C LEU A 73 8.77 -9.75 -15.25
N GLU A 74 8.52 -8.74 -16.08
CA GLU A 74 8.74 -7.34 -15.73
C GLU A 74 7.48 -6.74 -15.09
N ILE A 75 7.66 -6.13 -13.92
CA ILE A 75 6.65 -5.35 -13.22
C ILE A 75 6.94 -3.87 -13.50
N TYR A 76 6.26 -3.31 -14.50
CA TYR A 76 6.29 -1.88 -14.75
C TYR A 76 5.31 -1.17 -13.82
N CYS A 77 5.74 -0.08 -13.17
CA CYS A 77 4.86 0.72 -12.33
C CYS A 77 5.04 2.23 -12.50
N GLU A 78 3.94 2.98 -12.38
CA GLU A 78 3.90 4.43 -12.50
C GLU A 78 2.88 5.03 -11.51
N VAL A 79 3.34 5.94 -10.67
CA VAL A 79 2.49 6.76 -9.80
C VAL A 79 1.87 7.88 -10.63
N THR A 80 0.58 7.76 -10.94
CA THR A 80 -0.15 8.74 -11.77
C THR A 80 -0.81 9.84 -10.94
N GLU A 81 -1.13 9.54 -9.68
CA GLU A 81 -1.69 10.53 -8.75
C GLU A 81 -0.97 10.40 -7.42
N TYR A 82 -0.57 11.53 -6.85
CA TYR A 82 0.02 11.57 -5.53
C TYR A 82 -0.38 12.86 -4.83
N VAL A 83 -1.06 12.69 -3.70
CA VAL A 83 -1.40 13.75 -2.76
C VAL A 83 -0.79 13.32 -1.43
N GLU A 84 0.27 14.01 -1.00
CA GLU A 84 0.94 13.71 0.28
C GLU A 84 -0.02 13.88 1.49
N GLY A 85 -0.99 14.78 1.33
CA GLY A 85 -1.89 15.20 2.40
C GLY A 85 -1.18 16.09 3.42
N ASN A 86 -1.95 16.79 4.25
CA ASN A 86 -1.39 17.65 5.29
C ASN A 86 -1.41 16.93 6.64
N ARG A 87 -0.22 16.58 7.13
CA ARG A 87 -0.06 15.89 8.42
C ARG A 87 -0.60 16.70 9.60
N ALA A 88 -0.42 18.02 9.61
CA ALA A 88 -0.93 18.88 10.68
C ALA A 88 -2.47 18.87 10.71
N LEU A 89 -3.13 18.97 9.55
CA LEU A 89 -4.60 18.89 9.49
C LEU A 89 -5.13 17.54 10.01
N ARG A 90 -4.40 16.43 9.80
CA ARG A 90 -4.76 15.12 10.35
C ARG A 90 -4.78 15.10 11.88
N TYR A 91 -3.93 15.89 12.53
CA TYR A 91 -3.84 16.01 13.99
C TYR A 91 -4.79 17.06 14.57
N PHE A 92 -4.86 18.25 13.96
CA PHE A 92 -5.55 19.40 14.55
C PHE A 92 -7.05 19.45 14.25
N VAL A 93 -7.46 18.95 13.09
CA VAL A 93 -8.87 19.01 12.65
C VAL A 93 -9.58 17.66 12.82
N GLY A 94 -8.85 16.55 12.68
CA GLY A 94 -9.44 15.22 12.75
C GLY A 94 -10.38 14.91 11.57
N PHE A 95 -11.16 13.83 11.67
CA PHE A 95 -12.16 13.38 10.68
C PHE A 95 -11.73 13.35 9.20
N GLY A 96 -10.51 12.91 8.90
CA GLY A 96 -10.03 12.71 7.53
C GLY A 96 -9.55 13.99 6.82
N ALA A 97 -9.47 15.11 7.54
CA ALA A 97 -8.75 16.29 7.06
C ALA A 97 -7.27 15.95 6.81
N GLY A 98 -6.72 16.35 5.65
CA GLY A 98 -5.32 16.15 5.32
C GLY A 98 -4.89 14.73 4.93
N ARG A 99 -5.81 13.82 4.55
CA ARG A 99 -5.46 12.47 4.05
C ARG A 99 -4.55 12.54 2.83
N GLY A 100 -3.52 11.70 2.82
CA GLY A 100 -2.72 11.43 1.64
C GLY A 100 -3.30 10.28 0.82
N LYS A 101 -3.15 10.35 -0.50
CA LYS A 101 -3.60 9.34 -1.46
C LYS A 101 -2.55 9.17 -2.55
N SER A 102 -2.42 7.97 -3.09
CA SER A 102 -1.69 7.74 -4.32
C SER A 102 -2.40 6.74 -5.22
N MET A 103 -2.27 6.91 -6.53
CA MET A 103 -2.66 5.92 -7.53
C MET A 103 -1.43 5.45 -8.26
N THR A 104 -1.26 4.13 -8.32
CA THR A 104 -0.17 3.50 -9.07
C THR A 104 -0.75 2.58 -10.14
N LEU A 105 -0.42 2.86 -11.40
CA LEU A 105 -0.67 1.96 -12.52
C LEU A 105 0.44 0.90 -12.55
N VAL A 106 0.06 -0.35 -12.73
CA VAL A 106 0.99 -1.47 -12.84
C VAL A 106 0.68 -2.23 -14.12
N LYS A 107 1.73 -2.58 -14.86
CA LYS A 107 1.67 -3.44 -16.04
C LYS A 107 2.64 -4.59 -15.86
N LEU A 108 2.20 -5.80 -16.16
CA LEU A 108 3.02 -7.00 -16.14
C LEU A 108 3.35 -7.39 -17.57
N VAL A 109 4.63 -7.51 -17.89
CA VAL A 109 5.13 -7.81 -19.23
C VAL A 109 5.98 -9.07 -19.18
N ASP A 110 5.60 -10.06 -19.98
CA ASP A 110 6.42 -11.24 -20.22
C ASP A 110 7.68 -10.83 -20.97
N THR A 111 8.86 -11.09 -20.41
CA THR A 111 10.10 -10.59 -21.01
C THR A 111 10.55 -11.38 -22.24
N ASN A 112 10.09 -12.61 -22.39
CA ASN A 112 10.42 -13.47 -23.52
C ASN A 112 9.59 -13.09 -24.75
N THR A 113 8.28 -12.93 -24.55
CA THR A 113 7.34 -12.64 -25.64
C THR A 113 7.10 -11.14 -25.86
N LYS A 114 7.51 -10.31 -24.89
CA LYS A 114 7.21 -8.87 -24.83
C LYS A 114 5.71 -8.54 -24.78
N GLN A 115 4.87 -9.53 -24.45
CA GLN A 115 3.43 -9.33 -24.34
C GLN A 115 3.06 -8.84 -22.93
N GLN A 116 2.13 -7.88 -22.88
CA GLN A 116 1.50 -7.49 -21.62
C GLN A 116 0.52 -8.60 -21.20
N VAL A 117 0.72 -9.15 -20.01
CA VAL A 117 -0.09 -10.27 -19.49
C VAL A 117 -1.11 -9.84 -18.45
N ALA A 118 -0.93 -8.65 -17.86
CA ALA A 118 -1.93 -8.01 -17.00
C ALA A 118 -1.66 -6.51 -16.85
N ASP A 119 -2.70 -5.79 -16.46
CA ASP A 119 -2.60 -4.46 -15.88
C ASP A 119 -3.58 -4.31 -14.72
N PHE A 120 -3.20 -3.51 -13.74
CA PHE A 120 -4.04 -3.22 -12.59
C PHE A 120 -3.65 -1.91 -11.92
N LYS A 121 -4.57 -1.37 -11.12
CA LYS A 121 -4.36 -0.15 -10.35
C LYS A 121 -4.32 -0.43 -8.87
N VAL A 122 -3.36 0.17 -8.18
CA VAL A 122 -3.25 0.13 -6.71
C VAL A 122 -3.47 1.53 -6.16
N GLU A 123 -4.48 1.70 -5.30
CA GLU A 123 -4.69 2.92 -4.53
C GLU A 123 -4.03 2.77 -3.16
N GLY A 124 -3.11 3.68 -2.86
CA GLY A 124 -2.53 3.89 -1.54
C GLY A 124 -3.29 5.00 -0.81
N GLY A 125 -3.55 4.80 0.49
CA GLY A 125 -4.24 5.77 1.32
C GLY A 125 -3.64 5.87 2.73
N LEU A 126 -3.54 7.09 3.22
CA LEU A 126 -3.24 7.37 4.63
C LEU A 126 -4.55 7.52 5.41
N THR A 127 -4.81 6.60 6.34
CA THR A 127 -5.99 6.66 7.23
C THR A 127 -5.66 7.33 8.57
N MET A 128 -6.70 7.82 9.28
CA MET A 128 -6.55 8.42 10.60
C MET A 128 -6.05 7.41 11.64
N GLY A 129 -5.01 7.79 12.36
CA GLY A 129 -4.56 7.20 13.62
C GLY A 129 -3.67 8.19 14.37
N ALA A 130 -3.36 7.91 15.63
CA ALA A 130 -2.70 8.83 16.59
C ALA A 130 -1.30 9.30 16.16
N PHE A 131 -0.74 8.76 15.08
CA PHE A 131 0.57 9.14 14.51
C PHE A 131 0.50 9.73 13.10
N GLY A 132 -0.71 9.95 12.56
CA GLY A 132 -0.93 10.68 11.32
C GLY A 132 -0.46 9.99 10.03
N GLY A 133 0.31 8.89 10.09
CA GLY A 133 0.89 8.20 8.94
C GLY A 133 1.88 9.06 8.13
N ASP A 134 2.87 8.45 7.51
CA ASP A 134 3.79 9.13 6.59
C ASP A 134 3.64 8.58 5.17
N SER A 135 3.87 9.44 4.20
CA SER A 135 3.62 9.13 2.79
C SER A 135 4.62 8.13 2.21
N GLN A 136 5.79 7.99 2.81
CA GLN A 136 6.75 6.95 2.43
C GLN A 136 6.28 5.56 2.88
N GLY A 137 5.69 5.46 4.07
CA GLY A 137 4.97 4.28 4.56
C GLY A 137 3.81 3.88 3.64
N MET A 138 3.11 4.84 3.05
CA MET A 138 2.09 4.58 2.03
C MET A 138 2.69 3.97 0.77
N LEU A 139 3.76 4.55 0.22
CA LEU A 139 4.44 4.02 -0.98
C LEU A 139 5.01 2.62 -0.73
N ASN A 140 5.59 2.38 0.46
CA ASN A 140 6.04 1.05 0.86
C ASN A 140 4.88 0.05 0.90
N LYS A 141 3.72 0.45 1.45
CA LYS A 141 2.52 -0.41 1.46
C LYS A 141 1.98 -0.69 0.06
N THR A 142 2.08 0.28 -0.85
CA THR A 142 1.77 0.09 -2.27
C THR A 142 2.71 -0.95 -2.88
N GLY A 143 4.03 -0.85 -2.68
CA GLY A 143 4.99 -1.85 -3.15
C GLY A 143 4.74 -3.25 -2.59
N GLU A 144 4.44 -3.37 -1.29
CA GLU A 144 4.05 -4.65 -0.67
C GLU A 144 2.78 -5.24 -1.29
N THR A 145 1.80 -4.38 -1.60
CA THR A 145 0.53 -4.81 -2.21
C THR A 145 0.75 -5.30 -3.63
N ILE A 146 1.54 -4.58 -4.43
CA ILE A 146 1.92 -5.00 -5.79
C ILE A 146 2.65 -6.34 -5.74
N PHE A 147 3.67 -6.46 -4.89
CA PHE A 147 4.40 -7.71 -4.71
C PHE A 147 3.46 -8.87 -4.34
N LYS A 148 2.55 -8.67 -3.38
CA LYS A 148 1.59 -9.70 -2.98
C LYS A 148 0.71 -10.14 -4.14
N GLN A 149 0.16 -9.20 -4.91
CA GLN A 149 -0.67 -9.52 -6.07
C GLN A 149 0.09 -10.30 -7.14
N VAL A 150 1.32 -9.88 -7.45
CA VAL A 150 2.17 -10.57 -8.42
C VAL A 150 2.53 -11.96 -7.92
N LYS A 151 2.95 -12.10 -6.66
CA LYS A 151 3.30 -13.38 -6.07
C LYS A 151 2.14 -14.37 -6.09
N ASP A 152 0.97 -13.96 -5.61
CA ASP A 152 -0.16 -14.87 -5.43
C ASP A 152 -0.76 -15.31 -6.78
N ASN A 153 -0.76 -14.42 -7.79
CA ASN A 153 -1.48 -14.65 -9.05
C ASN A 153 -0.57 -15.02 -10.24
N PHE A 154 0.69 -14.59 -10.25
CA PHE A 154 1.59 -14.71 -11.40
C PHE A 154 2.87 -15.49 -11.12
N LEU A 155 3.30 -15.64 -9.87
CA LEU A 155 4.49 -16.44 -9.54
C LEU A 155 4.12 -17.87 -9.11
N LYS A 156 5.02 -18.81 -9.43
CA LYS A 156 4.95 -20.20 -8.94
C LYS A 156 5.33 -20.31 -7.47
#